data_AF-A0A3C0IVY6-F1
#
_entry.id   AF-A0A3C0IVY6-F1
#
_cell.length_a   1.000
_cell.length_b   1.000
_cell.length_c   1.000
_cell.angle_alpha   90.00
_cell.angle_beta   90.00
_cell.angle_gamma   90.00
#
_symmetry.space_group_name_H-M   'P 1'
#
loop_
_entity.id
_entity.type
_entity.pdbx_description
1 polymer ?
#
loop_
_entity_poly.entity_id
_entity_poly.type
_entity_poly.pdbx_seq_one_letter_code
_entity_poly.pdbx_strand_id
1 'polypeptide(L)'
;MIVVFGAGKSATALISYLRNVAIEKNWKLIVADTNLETIEAKLGTPHNLLQAVACDVTDAAQRAAIIQVADVVISLMPPQLHFLIAQDCITFSKHLLTASYVDDNMRSLADAAKAKELLFLCEMGLDPGIDHMSAMEMIHRIQAKGGRITGFYSHCGGLVAPESDDNPWHYKISWNPKNVVDAGKAGARFWKNGQLVELPYEQVFEQTQHVTVAGLGSFTAYSNRDSVSYMSLYGLTHANNFVRTTLRYSDFIVGWRHVLQKGLTNNTVQLNKHQLTGLGLYLYNTPATQESVDWYNDIFDGKAEQALALINTINELQTTIEQTIAEG
;
A
#
# COMPACT_ATOMS: atom_id res chain seq x y z
N MET A 1 21.12 15.52 -10.27
CA MET A 1 20.33 15.90 -9.08
C MET A 1 19.12 15.00 -9.00
N ILE A 2 18.87 14.48 -7.80
CA ILE A 2 17.72 13.61 -7.51
C ILE A 2 16.73 14.39 -6.65
N VAL A 3 15.44 14.31 -6.98
CA VAL A 3 14.35 14.83 -6.16
C VAL A 3 13.50 13.66 -5.68
N VAL A 4 13.22 13.58 -4.38
CA VAL A 4 12.29 12.60 -3.80
C VAL A 4 11.07 13.34 -3.26
N PHE A 5 9.89 13.04 -3.81
CA PHE A 5 8.61 13.48 -3.24
C PHE A 5 8.07 12.40 -2.31
N GLY A 6 7.79 12.77 -1.07
CA GLY A 6 7.24 11.90 -0.05
C GLY A 6 8.30 11.48 0.97
N ALA A 7 8.06 11.85 2.22
CA ALA A 7 8.87 11.51 3.39
C ALA A 7 8.08 10.65 4.38
N GLY A 8 7.05 9.92 3.93
CA GLY A 8 6.29 8.95 4.75
C GLY A 8 7.14 7.76 5.23
N LYS A 9 6.57 6.87 6.05
CA LYS A 9 7.29 5.73 6.67
C LYS A 9 8.10 4.90 5.66
N SER A 10 7.52 4.59 4.50
CA SER A 10 8.18 3.79 3.45
C SER A 10 9.38 4.48 2.79
N ALA A 11 9.50 5.80 2.90
CA ALA A 11 10.61 6.56 2.31
C ALA A 11 11.90 6.51 3.14
N THR A 12 11.84 6.12 4.41
CA THR A 12 12.99 6.21 5.34
C THR A 12 14.21 5.46 4.82
N ALA A 13 14.05 4.21 4.37
CA ALA A 13 15.15 3.40 3.85
C ALA A 13 15.74 4.01 2.56
N LEU A 14 14.88 4.48 1.66
CA LEU A 14 15.31 5.12 0.42
C LEU A 14 16.08 6.42 0.67
N ILE A 15 15.55 7.29 1.54
CA ILE A 15 16.19 8.58 1.87
C ILE A 15 17.57 8.34 2.50
N SER A 16 17.67 7.39 3.43
CA SER A 16 18.95 7.02 4.05
C SER A 16 19.95 6.47 3.03
N TYR A 17 19.50 5.58 2.15
CA TYR A 17 20.33 5.06 1.06
C TYR A 17 20.80 6.17 0.12
N LEU A 18 19.87 7.00 -0.38
CA LEU A 18 20.18 8.08 -1.31
C LEU A 18 21.05 9.17 -0.68
N ARG A 19 20.92 9.45 0.62
CA ARG A 19 21.83 10.34 1.34
C ARG A 19 23.27 9.85 1.22
N ASN A 20 23.52 8.58 1.53
CA ASN A 20 24.87 8.02 1.51
C ASN A 20 25.43 8.01 0.08
N VAL A 21 24.62 7.57 -0.88
CA VAL A 21 25.01 7.57 -2.30
C VAL A 21 25.24 8.97 -2.83
N ALA A 22 24.40 9.94 -2.46
CA ALA A 22 24.53 11.33 -2.90
C ALA A 22 25.82 11.96 -2.38
N ILE A 23 26.19 11.71 -1.12
CA ILE A 23 27.47 12.16 -0.55
C ILE A 23 28.64 11.48 -1.27
N GLU A 24 28.61 10.16 -1.40
CA GLU A 24 29.68 9.37 -2.03
C GLU A 24 29.92 9.77 -3.49
N LYS A 25 28.84 9.97 -4.26
CA LYS A 25 28.90 10.28 -5.69
C LYS A 25 28.89 11.78 -5.99
N ASN A 26 28.91 12.63 -4.95
CA ASN A 26 28.81 14.08 -5.07
C ASN A 26 27.57 14.54 -5.86
N TRP A 27 26.42 13.93 -5.60
CA TRP A 27 25.13 14.30 -6.19
C TRP A 27 24.34 15.17 -5.23
N LYS A 28 23.54 16.09 -5.78
CA LYS A 28 22.53 16.81 -5.01
C LYS A 28 21.27 15.96 -4.84
N LEU A 29 20.74 15.94 -3.62
CA LEU A 29 19.48 15.31 -3.26
C LEU A 29 18.55 16.35 -2.63
N ILE A 30 17.35 16.49 -3.19
CA ILE A 30 16.26 17.23 -2.58
C ILE A 30 15.21 16.22 -2.11
N VAL A 31 14.76 16.35 -0.87
CA VAL A 31 13.60 15.62 -0.36
C VAL A 31 12.50 16.63 -0.08
N ALA A 32 11.33 16.39 -0.66
CA ALA A 32 10.17 17.29 -0.60
C ALA A 32 8.95 16.57 -0.02
N ASP A 33 8.35 17.16 1.01
CA ASP A 33 7.11 16.75 1.65
C ASP A 33 6.48 17.96 2.36
N THR A 34 5.24 17.85 2.81
CA THR A 34 4.55 18.88 3.59
C THR A 34 5.20 19.13 4.95
N ASN A 35 5.72 18.09 5.61
CA ASN A 35 6.32 18.20 6.94
C ASN A 35 7.85 18.27 6.85
N LEU A 36 8.40 19.48 7.03
CA LEU A 36 9.83 19.74 6.95
C LEU A 36 10.64 18.98 8.01
N GLU A 37 10.16 18.96 9.25
CA GLU A 37 10.83 18.29 10.38
C GLU A 37 11.00 16.78 10.12
N THR A 38 9.98 16.14 9.54
CA THR A 38 10.04 14.72 9.16
C THR A 38 11.12 14.46 8.12
N ILE A 39 11.32 15.39 7.17
CA ILE A 39 12.37 15.29 6.16
C ILE A 39 13.74 15.46 6.82
N GLU A 40 13.91 16.49 7.64
CA GLU A 40 15.16 16.79 8.33
C GLU A 40 15.58 15.66 9.26
N ALA A 41 14.66 15.09 10.02
CA ALA A 41 14.92 13.93 10.87
C ALA A 41 15.41 12.71 10.07
N LYS A 42 14.88 12.49 8.86
CA LYS A 42 15.29 11.38 7.98
C LYS A 42 16.58 11.63 7.24
N LEU A 43 16.84 12.88 6.88
CA LEU A 43 18.13 13.28 6.34
C LEU A 43 19.18 13.15 7.45
N GLY A 44 18.92 13.60 8.68
CA GLY A 44 19.89 13.63 9.77
C GLY A 44 20.85 14.81 9.65
N THR A 45 22.15 14.62 9.92
CA THR A 45 23.12 15.71 9.98
C THR A 45 23.14 16.57 8.70
N PRO A 46 23.04 17.90 8.78
CA PRO A 46 23.08 18.77 7.61
C PRO A 46 24.31 18.53 6.72
N HIS A 47 24.11 18.62 5.41
CA HIS A 47 25.18 18.47 4.42
C HIS A 47 24.85 19.33 3.19
N ASN A 48 25.84 19.99 2.60
CA ASN A 48 25.65 20.95 1.49
C ASN A 48 25.06 20.36 0.19
N LEU A 49 25.05 19.03 0.08
CA LEU A 49 24.46 18.28 -1.05
C LEU A 49 23.02 17.85 -0.80
N LEU A 50 22.52 17.98 0.42
CA LEU A 50 21.21 17.48 0.83
C LEU A 50 20.32 18.66 1.20
N GLN A 51 19.10 18.67 0.69
CA GLN A 51 18.16 19.75 0.93
C GLN A 51 16.80 19.19 1.33
N ALA A 52 16.27 19.68 2.45
CA ALA A 52 14.87 19.49 2.84
C ALA A 52 14.04 20.65 2.28
N VAL A 53 12.88 20.34 1.69
CA VAL A 53 11.98 21.36 1.14
C VAL A 53 10.55 21.05 1.58
N ALA A 54 9.92 22.01 2.25
CA ALA A 54 8.49 21.97 2.50
C ALA A 54 7.75 22.20 1.16
N CYS A 55 6.91 21.27 0.74
CA CYS A 55 6.17 21.35 -0.50
C CYS A 55 4.81 20.68 -0.37
N ASP A 56 3.74 21.42 -0.69
CA ASP A 56 2.47 20.80 -1.03
C ASP A 56 2.53 20.32 -2.48
N VAL A 57 2.46 19.00 -2.68
CA VAL A 57 2.52 18.39 -4.02
C VAL A 57 1.30 18.78 -4.87
N THR A 58 0.20 19.28 -4.30
CA THR A 58 -0.94 19.78 -5.07
C THR A 58 -0.73 21.20 -5.60
N ASP A 59 0.18 21.97 -5.00
CA ASP A 59 0.58 23.29 -5.49
C ASP A 59 1.48 23.15 -6.73
N ALA A 60 0.93 23.50 -7.89
CA ALA A 60 1.62 23.38 -9.17
C ALA A 60 2.88 24.26 -9.27
N ALA A 61 2.88 25.45 -8.65
CA ALA A 61 4.02 26.35 -8.74
C ALA A 61 5.19 25.84 -7.90
N GLN A 62 4.91 25.39 -6.66
CA GLN A 62 5.93 24.79 -5.79
C GLN A 62 6.50 23.52 -6.43
N ARG A 63 5.63 22.62 -6.89
CA ARG A 63 6.03 21.34 -7.51
C ARG A 63 6.88 21.57 -8.77
N ALA A 64 6.47 22.49 -9.65
CA ALA A 64 7.21 22.81 -10.87
C ALA A 64 8.61 23.37 -10.57
N ALA A 65 8.73 24.29 -9.60
CA ALA A 65 10.01 24.87 -9.21
C ALA A 65 11.04 23.82 -8.76
N ILE A 66 10.58 22.78 -8.04
CA ILE A 66 11.42 21.68 -7.58
C ILE A 66 11.75 20.71 -8.73
N ILE A 67 10.77 20.35 -9.57
CA ILE A 67 10.97 19.37 -10.65
C ILE A 67 11.89 19.91 -11.75
N GLN A 68 11.81 21.21 -12.08
CA GLN A 68 12.61 21.81 -13.16
C GLN A 68 14.11 21.62 -13.00
N VAL A 69 14.57 21.64 -11.75
CA VAL A 69 15.99 21.53 -11.42
C VAL A 69 16.47 20.07 -11.30
N ALA A 70 15.55 19.09 -11.28
CA ALA A 70 15.86 17.67 -11.18
C ALA A 70 16.47 17.11 -12.48
N ASP A 71 17.22 16.00 -12.35
CA ASP A 71 17.48 15.09 -13.49
C ASP A 71 16.57 13.86 -13.39
N VAL A 72 16.41 13.34 -12.16
CA VAL A 72 15.55 12.21 -11.83
C VAL A 72 14.64 12.59 -10.67
N VAL A 73 13.34 12.30 -10.84
CA VAL A 73 12.31 12.46 -9.82
C VAL A 73 11.89 11.08 -9.34
N ILE A 74 11.82 10.90 -8.03
CA ILE A 74 11.30 9.70 -7.38
C ILE A 74 10.05 10.10 -6.60
N SER A 75 8.94 9.42 -6.83
CA SER A 75 7.69 9.69 -6.12
C SER A 75 7.28 8.51 -5.25
N LEU A 76 7.22 8.75 -3.94
CA LEU A 76 6.67 7.86 -2.92
C LEU A 76 5.34 8.39 -2.35
N MET A 77 4.65 9.23 -3.13
CA MET A 77 3.34 9.78 -2.81
C MET A 77 2.21 8.75 -3.02
N PRO A 78 0.99 9.01 -2.56
CA PRO A 78 -0.19 8.26 -2.95
C PRO A 78 -0.44 8.28 -4.47
N PRO A 79 -1.12 7.25 -5.04
CA PRO A 79 -1.33 7.12 -6.49
C PRO A 79 -1.88 8.35 -7.19
N GLN A 80 -2.85 9.06 -6.59
CA GLN A 80 -3.48 10.24 -7.18
C GLN A 80 -2.49 11.38 -7.41
N LEU A 81 -1.46 11.49 -6.56
CA LEU A 81 -0.47 12.56 -6.63
C LEU A 81 0.69 12.23 -7.57
N HIS A 82 0.92 10.96 -7.89
CA HIS A 82 1.93 10.57 -8.88
C HIS A 82 1.65 11.19 -10.24
N PHE A 83 0.38 11.27 -10.65
CA PHE A 83 0.01 11.79 -11.95
C PHE A 83 0.39 13.27 -12.12
N LEU A 84 0.19 14.09 -11.07
CA LEU A 84 0.59 15.50 -11.09
C LEU A 84 2.11 15.67 -11.26
N ILE A 85 2.89 14.86 -10.52
CA ILE A 85 4.35 14.83 -10.64
C ILE A 85 4.76 14.35 -12.03
N ALA A 86 4.10 13.33 -12.58
CA ALA A 86 4.38 12.76 -13.88
C ALA A 86 4.13 13.77 -15.01
N GLN A 87 3.02 14.52 -14.95
CA GLN A 87 2.73 15.59 -15.92
C GLN A 87 3.82 16.67 -15.92
N ASP A 88 4.29 17.09 -14.75
CA ASP A 88 5.39 18.05 -14.65
C ASP A 88 6.71 17.45 -15.15
N CYS A 89 6.97 16.17 -14.86
CA CYS A 89 8.14 15.47 -15.39
C CYS A 89 8.11 15.40 -16.92
N ILE A 90 6.95 15.12 -17.54
CA ILE A 90 6.79 15.22 -19.00
C ILE A 90 7.07 16.65 -19.46
N THR A 91 6.47 17.66 -18.82
CA THR A 91 6.60 19.07 -19.20
C THR A 91 8.06 19.52 -19.19
N PHE A 92 8.78 19.23 -18.11
CA PHE A 92 10.17 19.64 -17.91
C PHE A 92 11.20 18.61 -18.36
N SER A 93 10.75 17.54 -19.03
CA SER A 93 11.58 16.47 -19.59
C SER A 93 12.49 15.79 -18.56
N LYS A 94 11.88 15.31 -17.45
CA LYS A 94 12.56 14.67 -16.32
C LYS A 94 12.21 13.19 -16.24
N HIS A 95 13.16 12.37 -15.81
CA HIS A 95 12.92 10.96 -15.53
C HIS A 95 12.07 10.78 -14.27
N LEU A 96 11.24 9.73 -14.23
CA LEU A 96 10.35 9.44 -13.11
C LEU A 96 10.48 7.99 -12.65
N LEU A 97 10.65 7.80 -11.34
CA LEU A 97 10.57 6.50 -10.68
C LEU A 97 9.43 6.52 -9.65
N THR A 98 8.63 5.45 -9.59
CA THR A 98 7.60 5.28 -8.55
C THR A 98 7.53 3.82 -8.08
N ALA A 99 7.04 3.63 -6.85
CA ALA A 99 6.82 2.29 -6.26
C ALA A 99 5.35 1.82 -6.36
N SER A 100 4.53 2.51 -7.16
CA SER A 100 3.09 2.26 -7.27
C SER A 100 2.74 1.57 -8.60
N TYR A 101 1.59 0.89 -8.58
CA TYR A 101 0.93 0.34 -9.77
C TYR A 101 0.75 1.40 -10.86
N VAL A 102 0.85 0.98 -12.12
CA VAL A 102 0.50 1.83 -13.26
C VAL A 102 -1.01 1.82 -13.44
N ASP A 103 -1.67 2.95 -13.19
CA ASP A 103 -3.09 3.16 -13.49
C ASP A 103 -3.27 3.74 -14.91
N ASP A 104 -4.53 3.98 -15.30
CA ASP A 104 -4.84 4.44 -16.66
C ASP A 104 -4.40 5.89 -16.90
N ASN A 105 -4.36 6.73 -15.87
CA ASN A 105 -3.79 8.07 -15.95
C ASN A 105 -2.29 8.02 -16.25
N MET A 106 -1.55 7.17 -15.53
CA MET A 106 -0.13 6.97 -15.78
C MET A 106 0.13 6.35 -17.17
N ARG A 107 -0.68 5.36 -17.60
CA ARG A 107 -0.60 4.78 -18.96
C ARG A 107 -0.81 5.83 -20.05
N SER A 108 -1.71 6.79 -19.85
CA SER A 108 -1.98 7.84 -20.84
C SER A 108 -0.76 8.71 -21.17
N LEU A 109 0.25 8.75 -20.29
CA LEU A 109 1.48 9.52 -20.48
C LEU A 109 2.57 8.76 -21.25
N ALA A 110 2.36 7.47 -21.58
CA ALA A 110 3.40 6.61 -22.15
C ALA A 110 3.95 7.15 -23.48
N ASP A 111 3.07 7.57 -24.40
CA ASP A 111 3.49 8.10 -25.70
C ASP A 111 4.24 9.42 -25.57
N ALA A 112 3.81 10.29 -24.65
CA ALA A 112 4.49 11.55 -24.37
C ALA A 112 5.87 11.33 -23.74
N ALA A 113 6.00 10.37 -22.82
CA ALA A 113 7.28 9.99 -22.23
C ALA A 113 8.22 9.44 -23.28
N LYS A 114 7.73 8.53 -24.14
CA LYS A 114 8.50 7.93 -25.23
C LYS A 114 8.95 8.95 -26.26
N ALA A 115 8.08 9.88 -26.67
CA ALA A 115 8.41 10.93 -27.62
C ALA A 115 9.53 11.87 -27.11
N LYS A 116 9.67 11.99 -25.80
CA LYS A 116 10.74 12.76 -25.14
C LYS A 116 11.91 11.90 -24.63
N GLU A 117 11.93 10.61 -24.97
CA GLU A 117 12.95 9.65 -24.53
C GLU A 117 13.11 9.58 -22.99
N LEU A 118 12.02 9.76 -22.26
CA LEU A 118 12.02 9.77 -20.80
C LEU A 118 11.81 8.37 -20.24
N LEU A 119 12.72 7.95 -19.36
CA LEU A 119 12.53 6.78 -18.51
C LEU A 119 11.49 7.05 -17.41
N PHE A 120 10.33 6.43 -17.54
CA PHE A 120 9.30 6.33 -16.50
C PHE A 120 9.26 4.88 -16.00
N LEU A 121 9.78 4.65 -14.80
CA LEU A 121 9.88 3.33 -14.20
C LEU A 121 8.98 3.26 -12.96
N CYS A 122 7.80 2.68 -13.14
CA CYS A 122 6.84 2.44 -12.07
C CYS A 122 7.03 1.05 -11.46
N GLU A 123 6.20 0.71 -10.47
CA GLU A 123 6.17 -0.63 -9.87
C GLU A 123 7.52 -1.08 -9.29
N MET A 124 8.33 -0.13 -8.76
CA MET A 124 9.66 -0.41 -8.18
C MET A 124 9.62 -0.52 -6.64
N GLY A 125 8.71 -1.34 -6.12
CA GLY A 125 8.55 -1.62 -4.70
C GLY A 125 8.82 -3.08 -4.33
N LEU A 126 8.12 -3.57 -3.31
CA LEU A 126 8.10 -4.99 -2.94
C LEU A 126 7.11 -5.78 -3.79
N ASP A 127 5.85 -5.36 -3.72
CA ASP A 127 4.70 -5.86 -4.49
C ASP A 127 3.78 -4.65 -4.72
N PRO A 128 3.87 -4.00 -5.90
CA PRO A 128 4.56 -4.45 -7.11
C PRO A 128 6.06 -4.06 -7.15
N GLY A 129 6.91 -4.97 -7.62
CA GLY A 129 8.35 -4.74 -7.90
C GLY A 129 9.23 -5.98 -7.80
N ILE A 130 9.77 -6.27 -6.61
CA ILE A 130 10.59 -7.47 -6.38
C ILE A 130 9.84 -8.75 -6.79
N ASP A 131 8.52 -8.79 -6.58
CA ASP A 131 7.68 -9.89 -7.03
C ASP A 131 7.73 -10.08 -8.56
N HIS A 132 7.73 -9.00 -9.35
CA HIS A 132 7.90 -9.05 -10.81
C HIS A 132 9.29 -9.56 -11.19
N MET A 133 10.34 -9.01 -10.59
CA MET A 133 11.71 -9.36 -10.92
C MET A 133 11.98 -10.86 -10.66
N SER A 134 11.58 -11.34 -9.47
CA SER A 134 11.74 -12.75 -9.09
C SER A 134 10.85 -13.69 -9.90
N ALA A 135 9.61 -13.29 -10.22
CA ALA A 135 8.73 -14.06 -11.09
C ALA A 135 9.32 -14.23 -12.49
N MET A 136 9.76 -13.13 -13.11
CA MET A 136 10.32 -13.15 -14.47
C MET A 136 11.63 -13.92 -14.56
N GLU A 137 12.51 -13.80 -13.56
CA GLU A 137 13.73 -14.63 -13.48
C GLU A 137 13.38 -16.12 -13.49
N MET A 138 12.43 -16.53 -12.65
CA MET A 138 12.00 -17.92 -12.55
C MET A 138 11.35 -18.43 -13.86
N ILE A 139 10.47 -17.62 -14.45
CA ILE A 139 9.77 -17.93 -15.69
C ILE A 139 10.78 -18.13 -16.82
N HIS A 140 11.68 -17.18 -17.04
CA HIS A 140 12.70 -17.27 -18.09
C HIS A 140 13.61 -18.47 -17.88
N ARG A 141 14.02 -18.74 -16.63
CA ARG A 141 14.86 -19.91 -16.32
C ARG A 141 14.17 -21.24 -16.64
N ILE A 142 12.87 -21.37 -16.41
CA ILE A 142 12.09 -22.57 -16.76
C ILE A 142 11.95 -22.69 -18.28
N GLN A 143 11.58 -21.59 -18.96
CA GLN A 143 11.42 -21.55 -20.41
C GLN A 143 12.73 -21.85 -21.16
N ALA A 144 13.86 -21.34 -20.68
CA ALA A 144 15.18 -21.61 -21.25
C ALA A 144 15.58 -23.09 -21.21
N LYS A 145 14.96 -23.88 -20.32
CA LYS A 145 15.13 -25.34 -20.22
C LYS A 145 14.08 -26.12 -21.02
N GLY A 146 13.27 -25.45 -21.83
CA GLY A 146 12.14 -26.04 -22.56
C GLY A 146 10.92 -26.35 -21.69
N GLY A 147 10.89 -25.86 -20.45
CA GLY A 147 9.77 -26.06 -19.54
C GLY A 147 8.57 -25.18 -19.90
N ARG A 148 7.37 -25.69 -19.65
CA ARG A 148 6.11 -24.95 -19.80
C ARG A 148 5.48 -24.69 -18.43
N ILE A 149 5.20 -23.43 -18.13
CA ILE A 149 4.49 -23.04 -16.92
C ILE A 149 3.00 -23.31 -17.13
N THR A 150 2.41 -24.18 -16.30
CA THR A 150 0.98 -24.52 -16.33
C THR A 150 0.16 -23.78 -15.28
N GLY A 151 0.83 -23.20 -14.28
CA GLY A 151 0.22 -22.45 -13.20
C GLY A 151 1.21 -21.48 -12.56
N PHE A 152 0.73 -20.31 -12.14
CA PHE A 152 1.48 -19.30 -11.43
C PHE A 152 0.72 -18.84 -10.19
N TYR A 153 1.39 -18.87 -9.04
CA TYR A 153 0.86 -18.46 -7.76
C TYR A 153 1.89 -17.53 -7.10
N SER A 154 1.48 -16.30 -6.81
CA SER A 154 2.31 -15.35 -6.05
C SER A 154 1.57 -14.92 -4.79
N HIS A 155 2.24 -15.07 -3.66
CA HIS A 155 1.70 -14.81 -2.34
C HIS A 155 2.63 -13.83 -1.61
N CYS A 156 2.15 -12.63 -1.28
CA CYS A 156 2.94 -11.62 -0.57
C CYS A 156 2.19 -11.10 0.67
N GLY A 157 2.91 -10.82 1.76
CA GLY A 157 2.30 -10.25 2.96
C GLY A 157 3.32 -9.57 3.87
N GLY A 158 3.01 -8.35 4.29
CA GLY A 158 3.66 -7.73 5.45
C GLY A 158 3.02 -8.27 6.72
N LEU A 159 3.72 -9.18 7.41
CA LEU A 159 3.26 -9.87 8.60
C LEU A 159 4.00 -9.35 9.84
N VAL A 160 3.44 -9.63 11.02
CA VAL A 160 4.08 -9.34 12.29
C VAL A 160 5.13 -10.41 12.58
N ALA A 161 6.31 -10.01 13.04
CA ALA A 161 7.33 -10.95 13.48
C ALA A 161 6.86 -11.67 14.76
N PRO A 162 7.17 -12.97 14.96
CA PRO A 162 6.66 -13.73 16.11
C PRO A 162 6.91 -13.08 17.47
N GLU A 163 8.07 -12.45 17.66
CA GLU A 163 8.46 -11.75 18.89
C GLU A 163 7.68 -10.46 19.13
N SER A 164 7.00 -9.94 18.11
CA SER A 164 6.19 -8.72 18.15
C SER A 164 4.69 -9.01 18.06
N ASP A 165 4.30 -10.28 18.07
CA ASP A 165 2.93 -10.72 17.88
C ASP A 165 2.19 -10.83 19.22
N ASP A 166 1.52 -9.73 19.59
CA ASP A 166 1.00 -9.48 20.93
C ASP A 166 -0.50 -9.11 20.95
N ASN A 167 -1.20 -9.29 19.82
CA ASN A 167 -2.59 -8.88 19.67
C ASN A 167 -3.39 -9.93 18.89
N PRO A 168 -4.71 -10.04 19.12
CA PRO A 168 -5.53 -11.11 18.55
C PRO A 168 -5.73 -11.00 17.03
N TRP A 169 -5.33 -9.90 16.40
CA TRP A 169 -5.39 -9.75 14.94
C TRP A 169 -4.18 -10.35 14.24
N HIS A 170 -3.10 -10.63 14.98
CA HIS A 170 -1.81 -11.01 14.41
C HIS A 170 -1.35 -10.04 13.30
N TYR A 171 -1.69 -8.75 13.48
CA TYR A 171 -1.47 -7.71 12.48
C TYR A 171 -1.19 -6.36 13.14
N LYS A 172 -0.16 -5.67 12.66
CA LYS A 172 0.18 -4.30 13.07
C LYS A 172 0.23 -3.40 11.85
N ILE A 173 -0.33 -2.20 11.97
CA ILE A 173 -0.41 -1.24 10.87
C ILE A 173 0.96 -0.55 10.69
N SER A 174 1.73 -0.99 9.69
CA SER A 174 3.06 -0.47 9.37
C SER A 174 3.08 0.56 8.23
N TRP A 175 1.92 0.82 7.60
CA TRP A 175 1.74 1.65 6.41
C TRP A 175 0.40 2.38 6.50
N ASN A 176 -0.05 3.06 5.45
CA ASN A 176 -1.27 3.88 5.50
C ASN A 176 -2.51 3.03 5.89
N PRO A 177 -3.16 3.28 7.04
CA PRO A 177 -4.31 2.48 7.51
C PRO A 177 -5.48 2.46 6.53
N LYS A 178 -5.70 3.54 5.79
CA LYS A 178 -6.76 3.63 4.77
C LYS A 178 -6.63 2.51 3.74
N ASN A 179 -5.41 2.16 3.35
CA ASN A 179 -5.20 1.13 2.37
C ASN A 179 -5.46 -0.29 2.91
N VAL A 180 -5.40 -0.49 4.23
CA VAL A 180 -5.85 -1.75 4.87
C VAL A 180 -7.37 -1.84 4.74
N VAL A 181 -8.08 -0.75 5.04
CA VAL A 181 -9.55 -0.66 4.91
C VAL A 181 -10.01 -0.86 3.47
N ASP A 182 -9.29 -0.28 2.52
CA ASP A 182 -9.60 -0.38 1.09
C ASP A 182 -9.09 -1.69 0.44
N ALA A 183 -8.40 -2.55 1.19
CA ALA A 183 -7.92 -3.83 0.66
C ALA A 183 -9.11 -4.73 0.27
N GLY A 184 -9.07 -5.28 -0.95
CA GLY A 184 -10.14 -6.11 -1.50
C GLY A 184 -11.27 -5.33 -2.18
N LYS A 185 -11.40 -4.00 -1.98
CA LYS A 185 -12.54 -3.21 -2.52
C LYS A 185 -12.68 -3.28 -4.04
N ALA A 186 -11.58 -3.50 -4.75
CA ALA A 186 -11.58 -3.69 -6.21
C ALA A 186 -12.07 -5.07 -6.65
N GLY A 187 -12.49 -5.93 -5.72
CA GLY A 187 -12.74 -7.34 -5.97
C GLY A 187 -11.45 -8.09 -6.30
N ALA A 188 -11.61 -9.25 -6.94
CA ALA A 188 -10.49 -10.02 -7.47
C ALA A 188 -10.84 -10.62 -8.83
N ARG A 189 -9.85 -10.67 -9.72
CA ARG A 189 -9.95 -11.35 -11.01
C ARG A 189 -8.72 -12.19 -11.29
N PHE A 190 -8.88 -13.49 -11.52
CA PHE A 190 -7.76 -14.42 -11.67
C PHE A 190 -8.16 -15.68 -12.46
N TRP A 191 -7.19 -16.47 -12.89
CA TRP A 191 -7.45 -17.75 -13.55
C TRP A 191 -7.28 -18.92 -12.58
N LYS A 192 -8.26 -19.83 -12.58
CA LYS A 192 -8.21 -21.07 -11.80
C LYS A 192 -8.79 -22.21 -12.63
N ASN A 193 -8.07 -23.33 -12.72
CA ASN A 193 -8.49 -24.52 -13.46
C ASN A 193 -8.94 -24.25 -14.91
N GLY A 194 -8.29 -23.30 -15.59
CA GLY A 194 -8.63 -22.93 -16.96
C GLY A 194 -9.92 -22.11 -17.09
N GLN A 195 -10.38 -21.49 -16.00
CA GLN A 195 -11.53 -20.59 -16.00
C GLN A 195 -11.17 -19.24 -15.38
N LEU A 196 -11.76 -18.18 -15.93
CA LEU A 196 -11.75 -16.85 -15.33
C LEU A 196 -12.65 -16.85 -14.09
N VAL A 197 -12.11 -16.43 -12.95
CA VAL A 197 -12.84 -16.21 -11.71
C VAL A 197 -12.87 -14.73 -11.41
N GLU A 198 -14.07 -14.20 -11.18
CA GLU A 198 -14.31 -12.81 -10.77
C GLU A 198 -15.06 -12.82 -9.44
N LEU A 199 -14.47 -12.16 -8.43
CA LEU A 199 -15.02 -12.06 -7.09
C LEU A 199 -15.35 -10.60 -6.76
N PRO A 200 -16.59 -10.27 -6.37
CA PRO A 200 -16.90 -8.99 -5.79
C PRO A 200 -16.26 -8.86 -4.39
N TYR A 201 -16.19 -7.63 -3.87
CA TYR A 201 -15.50 -7.32 -2.61
C TYR A 201 -15.92 -8.21 -1.44
N GLU A 202 -17.23 -8.46 -1.31
CA GLU A 202 -17.83 -9.21 -0.23
C GLU A 202 -17.36 -10.67 -0.20
N GLN A 203 -16.98 -11.23 -1.36
CA GLN A 203 -16.55 -12.62 -1.51
C GLN A 203 -15.04 -12.80 -1.40
N VAL A 204 -14.24 -11.73 -1.52
CA VAL A 204 -12.76 -11.78 -1.52
C VAL A 204 -12.22 -12.48 -0.27
N PHE A 205 -12.80 -12.18 0.89
CA PHE A 205 -12.35 -12.76 2.17
C PHE A 205 -13.05 -14.08 2.51
N GLU A 206 -14.06 -14.49 1.75
CA GLU A 206 -14.71 -15.79 1.90
C GLU A 206 -14.01 -16.87 1.08
N GLN A 207 -13.58 -16.52 -0.13
CA GLN A 207 -12.84 -17.40 -1.02
C GLN A 207 -11.33 -17.26 -0.81
N THR A 208 -10.84 -17.86 0.26
CA THR A 208 -9.41 -17.86 0.61
C THR A 208 -8.77 -19.23 0.44
N GLN A 209 -7.44 -19.23 0.40
CA GLN A 209 -6.64 -20.44 0.27
C GLN A 209 -5.67 -20.53 1.44
N HIS A 210 -5.57 -21.72 2.04
CA HIS A 210 -4.50 -22.00 2.99
C HIS A 210 -3.16 -22.17 2.26
N VAL A 211 -2.15 -21.49 2.79
CA VAL A 211 -0.78 -21.52 2.26
C VAL A 211 0.16 -21.85 3.39
N THR A 212 0.85 -22.99 3.30
CA THR A 212 1.90 -23.36 4.24
C THR A 212 3.25 -22.92 3.70
N VAL A 213 3.97 -22.10 4.46
CA VAL A 213 5.31 -21.64 4.14
C VAL A 213 6.30 -22.39 5.01
N ALA A 214 7.25 -23.06 4.36
CA ALA A 214 8.27 -23.85 5.04
C ALA A 214 9.04 -22.98 6.06
N GLY A 215 9.11 -23.44 7.30
CA GLY A 215 9.78 -22.73 8.39
C GLY A 215 8.98 -21.59 9.05
N LEU A 216 7.87 -21.15 8.46
CA LEU A 216 7.05 -20.04 8.99
C LEU A 216 5.63 -20.46 9.42
N GLY A 217 5.14 -21.61 8.94
CA GLY A 217 3.84 -22.15 9.34
C GLY A 217 2.74 -21.89 8.30
N SER A 218 1.49 -21.86 8.75
CA SER A 218 0.31 -21.78 7.89
C SER A 218 -0.31 -20.40 7.91
N PHE A 219 -0.63 -19.90 6.72
CA PHE A 219 -1.27 -18.62 6.48
C PHE A 219 -2.54 -18.80 5.64
N THR A 220 -3.29 -17.72 5.54
CA THR A 220 -4.43 -17.62 4.64
C THR A 220 -4.16 -16.55 3.59
N ALA A 221 -4.33 -16.92 2.32
CA ALA A 221 -4.17 -16.05 1.17
C ALA A 221 -5.55 -15.67 0.62
N TYR A 222 -5.75 -14.38 0.35
CA TYR A 222 -6.91 -13.90 -0.40
C TYR A 222 -6.45 -13.23 -1.70
N SER A 223 -7.17 -13.48 -2.78
CA SER A 223 -6.95 -12.82 -4.07
C SER A 223 -7.41 -11.37 -3.99
N ASN A 224 -6.68 -10.44 -4.57
CA ASN A 224 -7.06 -9.02 -4.57
C ASN A 224 -6.67 -8.40 -5.91
N ARG A 225 -7.51 -7.49 -6.41
CA ARG A 225 -7.33 -6.78 -7.70
C ARG A 225 -7.29 -7.74 -8.89
N ASP A 226 -6.77 -7.25 -10.01
CA ASP A 226 -6.68 -7.99 -11.25
C ASP A 226 -5.32 -8.69 -11.38
N SER A 227 -5.32 -10.01 -11.28
CA SER A 227 -4.15 -10.83 -11.64
C SER A 227 -4.07 -11.06 -13.15
N VAL A 228 -5.18 -10.98 -13.88
CA VAL A 228 -5.24 -11.38 -15.30
C VAL A 228 -4.41 -10.46 -16.19
N SER A 229 -4.39 -9.16 -15.90
CA SER A 229 -3.55 -8.19 -16.63
C SER A 229 -2.06 -8.55 -16.62
N TYR A 230 -1.56 -9.25 -15.60
CA TYR A 230 -0.17 -9.69 -15.53
C TYR A 230 0.14 -10.96 -16.34
N MET A 231 -0.87 -11.73 -16.76
CA MET A 231 -0.63 -12.96 -17.53
C MET A 231 0.07 -12.68 -18.85
N SER A 232 -0.37 -11.65 -19.57
CA SER A 232 0.26 -11.26 -20.84
C SER A 232 1.64 -10.66 -20.61
N LEU A 233 1.79 -9.81 -19.60
CA LEU A 233 3.07 -9.20 -19.22
C LEU A 233 4.13 -10.24 -18.89
N TYR A 234 3.73 -11.36 -18.28
CA TYR A 234 4.63 -12.46 -17.91
C TYR A 234 4.80 -13.52 -19.01
N GLY A 235 4.10 -13.39 -20.15
CA GLY A 235 4.10 -14.40 -21.21
C GLY A 235 3.46 -15.73 -20.79
N LEU A 236 2.48 -15.69 -19.88
CA LEU A 236 1.81 -16.86 -19.28
C LEU A 236 0.34 -16.99 -19.71
N THR A 237 -0.02 -16.54 -20.91
CA THR A 237 -1.39 -16.58 -21.46
C THR A 237 -2.00 -17.98 -21.57
N HIS A 238 -1.17 -19.03 -21.54
CA HIS A 238 -1.60 -20.43 -21.63
C HIS A 238 -1.60 -21.17 -20.28
N ALA A 239 -1.32 -20.47 -19.18
CA ALA A 239 -1.37 -21.08 -17.85
C ALA A 239 -2.83 -21.29 -17.41
N ASN A 240 -3.14 -22.48 -16.88
CA ASN A 240 -4.48 -22.81 -16.39
C ASN A 240 -4.79 -22.12 -15.06
N ASN A 241 -3.75 -21.75 -14.30
CA ASN A 241 -3.87 -21.06 -13.04
C ASN A 241 -2.96 -19.83 -13.07
N PHE A 242 -3.49 -18.67 -12.69
CA PHE A 242 -2.70 -17.47 -12.52
C PHE A 242 -3.36 -16.61 -11.45
N VAL A 243 -2.71 -16.50 -10.29
CA VAL A 243 -3.24 -15.74 -9.16
C VAL A 243 -2.12 -15.05 -8.38
N ARG A 244 -2.34 -13.78 -8.07
CA ARG A 244 -1.57 -12.98 -7.11
C ARG A 244 -2.46 -12.72 -5.91
N THR A 245 -1.91 -12.89 -4.71
CA THR A 245 -2.70 -12.85 -3.47
C THR A 245 -1.95 -12.14 -2.36
N THR A 246 -2.71 -11.73 -1.35
CA THR A 246 -2.18 -11.20 -0.10
C THR A 246 -2.25 -12.26 1.00
N LEU A 247 -1.12 -12.47 1.69
CA LEU A 247 -1.00 -13.36 2.85
C LEU A 247 -1.31 -12.65 4.15
N ARG A 248 -2.05 -13.33 5.02
CA ARG A 248 -2.33 -12.94 6.41
C ARG A 248 -2.37 -14.18 7.30
N TYR A 249 -2.25 -13.96 8.61
CA TYR A 249 -2.69 -14.96 9.59
C TYR A 249 -4.19 -15.22 9.43
N SER A 250 -4.61 -16.46 9.68
CA SER A 250 -5.99 -16.89 9.49
C SER A 250 -6.97 -16.09 10.34
N ASP A 251 -6.59 -15.76 11.58
CA ASP A 251 -7.42 -15.00 12.52
C ASP A 251 -7.74 -13.59 12.00
N PHE A 252 -6.78 -12.95 11.33
CA PHE A 252 -7.02 -11.67 10.66
C PHE A 252 -8.14 -11.78 9.64
N ILE A 253 -8.12 -12.82 8.79
CA ILE A 253 -9.12 -13.01 7.74
C ILE A 253 -10.50 -13.26 8.36
N VAL A 254 -10.57 -14.10 9.40
CA VAL A 254 -11.82 -14.36 10.12
C VAL A 254 -12.37 -13.07 10.72
N GLY A 255 -11.57 -12.32 11.47
CA GLY A 255 -12.00 -11.05 12.06
C GLY A 255 -12.41 -10.03 11.00
N TRP A 256 -11.65 -9.92 9.92
CA TRP A 256 -11.91 -8.95 8.86
C TRP A 256 -13.21 -9.24 8.10
N ARG A 257 -13.54 -10.52 7.88
CA ARG A 257 -14.86 -10.89 7.33
C ARG A 257 -16.02 -10.33 8.15
N HIS A 258 -15.92 -10.37 9.48
CA HIS A 258 -16.96 -9.82 10.35
C HIS A 258 -17.05 -8.29 10.20
N VAL A 259 -15.90 -7.61 10.11
CA VAL A 259 -15.85 -6.15 9.85
C VAL A 259 -16.58 -5.81 8.53
N LEU A 260 -16.37 -6.62 7.48
CA LEU A 260 -17.03 -6.44 6.18
C LEU A 260 -18.53 -6.71 6.24
N GLN A 261 -18.94 -7.83 6.84
CA GLN A 261 -20.36 -8.20 6.97
C GLN A 261 -21.16 -7.16 7.75
N LYS A 262 -20.52 -6.45 8.68
CA LYS A 262 -21.10 -5.34 9.45
C LYS A 262 -21.01 -3.98 8.74
N GLY A 263 -20.52 -3.93 7.50
CA GLY A 263 -20.44 -2.71 6.69
C GLY A 263 -19.44 -1.67 7.21
N LEU A 264 -18.52 -2.04 8.12
CA LEU A 264 -17.64 -1.08 8.81
C LEU A 264 -16.51 -0.53 7.93
N THR A 265 -16.31 -1.11 6.74
CA THR A 265 -15.38 -0.58 5.71
C THR A 265 -16.06 0.35 4.70
N ASN A 266 -17.39 0.54 4.82
CA ASN A 266 -18.15 1.39 3.94
C ASN A 266 -17.85 2.87 4.20
N ASN A 267 -17.31 3.54 3.20
CA ASN A 267 -16.98 4.96 3.23
C ASN A 267 -17.89 5.83 2.35
N THR A 268 -19.02 5.29 1.87
CA THR A 268 -20.02 6.05 1.09
C THR A 268 -21.01 6.80 1.98
N VAL A 269 -21.09 6.46 3.26
CA VAL A 269 -22.01 7.11 4.22
C VAL A 269 -21.25 8.16 5.03
N GLN A 270 -21.66 9.42 4.92
CA GLN A 270 -21.15 10.52 5.74
C GLN A 270 -21.84 10.48 7.11
N LEU A 271 -21.11 10.06 8.14
CA LEU A 271 -21.62 10.02 9.50
C LEU A 271 -21.50 11.40 10.17
N ASN A 272 -22.56 11.84 10.85
CA ASN A 272 -22.51 13.06 11.66
C ASN A 272 -21.64 12.80 12.91
N LYS A 273 -20.43 13.38 12.92
CA LYS A 273 -19.39 13.16 13.93
C LYS A 273 -19.83 13.52 15.37
N HIS A 274 -20.88 14.32 15.54
CA HIS A 274 -21.35 14.78 16.84
C HIS A 274 -22.29 13.80 17.57
N GLN A 275 -22.62 12.64 16.99
CA GLN A 275 -23.67 11.74 17.51
C GLN A 275 -23.21 10.31 17.83
N LEU A 276 -21.91 10.01 17.80
CA LEU A 276 -21.45 8.62 17.82
C LEU A 276 -20.66 8.28 19.08
N THR A 277 -21.27 7.46 19.94
CA THR A 277 -20.55 6.53 20.81
C THR A 277 -20.13 5.30 20.00
N GLY A 278 -19.13 4.52 20.44
CA GLY A 278 -18.68 3.31 19.72
C GLY A 278 -19.81 2.31 19.43
N LEU A 279 -20.78 2.20 20.34
CA LEU A 279 -22.02 1.43 20.18
C LEU A 279 -22.96 2.04 19.13
N GLY A 280 -23.08 3.36 19.08
CA GLY A 280 -23.88 4.07 18.08
C GLY A 280 -23.39 3.87 16.65
N LEU A 281 -22.07 3.72 16.45
CA LEU A 281 -21.48 3.42 15.14
C LEU A 281 -21.82 1.99 14.67
N TYR A 282 -21.81 1.03 15.60
CA TYR A 282 -22.11 -0.37 15.32
C TYR A 282 -23.61 -0.62 15.05
N LEU A 283 -24.49 0.01 15.83
CA LEU A 283 -25.95 -0.05 15.65
C LEU A 283 -26.45 0.76 14.45
N TYR A 284 -25.64 1.68 13.91
CA TYR A 284 -26.01 2.43 12.70
C TYR A 284 -25.88 1.57 11.42
N ASN A 285 -24.87 0.69 11.38
CA ASN A 285 -24.60 -0.18 10.22
C ASN A 285 -25.22 -1.58 10.34
N THR A 286 -25.87 -1.89 11.46
CA THR A 286 -26.52 -3.18 11.73
C THR A 286 -27.95 -2.90 12.22
N PRO A 287 -28.99 -3.62 11.78
CA PRO A 287 -30.31 -3.50 12.39
C PRO A 287 -30.19 -3.67 13.91
N ALA A 288 -30.71 -2.72 14.69
CA ALA A 288 -30.63 -2.75 16.15
C ALA A 288 -31.53 -3.85 16.74
N THR A 289 -31.09 -5.10 16.61
CA THR A 289 -31.73 -6.28 17.20
C THR A 289 -31.07 -6.63 18.53
N GLN A 290 -31.78 -7.35 19.40
CA GLN A 290 -31.22 -7.85 20.67
C GLN A 290 -29.93 -8.66 20.43
N GLU A 291 -29.90 -9.47 19.38
CA GLU A 291 -28.72 -10.23 18.94
C GLU A 291 -27.52 -9.33 18.56
N SER A 292 -27.75 -8.17 17.94
CA SER A 292 -26.68 -7.22 17.63
C SER A 292 -26.10 -6.58 18.90
N VAL A 293 -26.95 -6.25 19.87
CA VAL A 293 -26.57 -5.70 21.17
C VAL A 293 -25.83 -6.75 22.00
N ASP A 294 -26.33 -7.99 22.02
CA ASP A 294 -25.72 -9.11 22.72
C ASP A 294 -24.34 -9.42 22.13
N TRP A 295 -24.16 -9.40 20.81
CA TRP A 295 -22.85 -9.55 20.16
C TRP A 295 -21.87 -8.42 20.52
N TYR A 296 -22.34 -7.17 20.56
CA TYR A 296 -21.50 -6.05 20.97
C TYR A 296 -21.02 -6.26 22.40
N ASN A 297 -21.93 -6.62 23.30
CA ASN A 297 -21.58 -6.92 24.68
C ASN A 297 -20.66 -8.16 24.77
N ASP A 298 -20.80 -9.19 23.92
CA ASP A 298 -19.94 -10.37 23.96
C ASP A 298 -18.49 -10.07 23.51
N ILE A 299 -18.30 -9.22 22.50
CA ILE A 299 -16.97 -8.78 22.04
C ILE A 299 -16.33 -7.76 23.00
N PHE A 300 -17.12 -6.81 23.50
CA PHE A 300 -16.61 -5.69 24.30
C PHE A 300 -16.63 -5.97 25.81
N ASP A 301 -17.49 -6.85 26.34
CA ASP A 301 -17.49 -7.30 27.75
C ASP A 301 -16.78 -8.65 27.95
N GLY A 302 -16.58 -9.47 26.91
CA GLY A 302 -15.81 -10.73 27.01
C GLY A 302 -14.29 -10.56 26.97
N LYS A 303 -13.81 -9.38 26.54
CA LYS A 303 -12.39 -8.96 26.53
C LYS A 303 -12.26 -7.49 26.91
N ALA A 304 -13.09 -7.05 27.86
CA ALA A 304 -13.20 -5.66 28.29
C ALA A 304 -11.86 -4.97 28.44
N GLU A 305 -10.87 -5.57 29.12
CA GLU A 305 -9.54 -4.95 29.26
C GLU A 305 -8.81 -4.71 27.94
N GLN A 306 -8.91 -5.60 26.95
CA GLN A 306 -8.20 -5.46 25.67
C GLN A 306 -8.90 -4.47 24.72
N ALA A 307 -10.23 -4.45 24.74
CA ALA A 307 -11.00 -3.49 23.97
C ALA A 307 -10.97 -2.09 24.61
N LEU A 308 -10.98 -1.99 25.95
CA LEU A 308 -10.73 -0.74 26.67
C LEU A 308 -9.29 -0.27 26.44
N ALA A 309 -8.30 -1.17 26.41
CA ALA A 309 -6.93 -0.82 26.06
C ALA A 309 -6.83 -0.28 24.62
N LEU A 310 -7.51 -0.91 23.65
CA LEU A 310 -7.55 -0.43 22.26
C LEU A 310 -8.24 0.95 22.15
N ILE A 311 -9.37 1.14 22.83
CA ILE A 311 -10.09 2.42 22.87
C ILE A 311 -9.23 3.49 23.56
N ASN A 312 -8.56 3.17 24.66
CA ASN A 312 -7.67 4.07 25.36
C ASN A 312 -6.45 4.42 24.49
N THR A 313 -5.85 3.46 23.79
CA THR A 313 -4.76 3.72 22.83
C THR A 313 -5.22 4.58 21.65
N ILE A 314 -6.43 4.38 21.13
CA ILE A 314 -7.00 5.23 20.07
C ILE A 314 -7.26 6.65 20.59
N ASN A 315 -7.79 6.79 21.80
CA ASN A 315 -8.02 8.09 22.44
C ASN A 315 -6.71 8.82 22.79
N GLU A 316 -5.69 8.10 23.25
CA GLU A 316 -4.33 8.62 23.48
C GLU A 316 -3.68 9.06 22.18
N LEU A 317 -3.83 8.29 21.10
CA LEU A 317 -3.36 8.68 19.76
C LEU A 317 -4.11 9.91 19.24
N GLN A 318 -5.42 10.01 19.44
CA GLN A 318 -6.19 11.21 19.09
C GLN A 318 -5.76 12.42 19.90
N THR A 319 -5.59 12.27 21.22
CA THR A 319 -5.14 13.35 22.11
C THR A 319 -3.73 13.81 21.74
N THR A 320 -2.83 12.86 21.45
CA THR A 320 -1.46 13.16 21.00
C THR A 320 -1.45 13.87 19.65
N ILE A 321 -2.30 13.47 18.71
CA ILE A 321 -2.45 14.14 17.41
C ILE A 321 -3.02 15.54 17.59
N GLU A 322 -4.03 15.72 18.46
CA GLU A 322 -4.64 17.01 18.76
C GLU A 322 -3.68 17.95 19.48
N GLN A 323 -2.85 17.45 20.40
CA GLN A 323 -1.79 18.21 21.07
C GLN A 323 -0.65 18.58 20.10
N THR A 324 -0.21 17.65 19.25
CA THR A 324 0.81 17.93 18.21
C THR A 324 0.33 18.96 17.18
N ILE A 325 -0.99 19.05 16.95
CA ILE A 325 -1.62 20.06 16.09
C ILE A 325 -1.77 21.41 16.83
N ALA A 326 -1.97 21.40 18.15
CA ALA A 326 -2.14 22.59 18.96
C ALA A 326 -0.82 23.25 19.40
N GLU A 327 0.27 22.48 19.50
CA GLU A 327 1.60 22.92 19.91
C GLU A 327 2.57 23.16 18.74
N GLY A 328 2.05 23.56 17.57
CA GLY A 328 2.88 23.91 16.41
C GLY A 328 4.15 24.69 16.73
#